data_AF-N8RS02-F1
#
_entry.id   AF-N8RS02-F1
#
_cell.length_a   1.000
_cell.length_b   1.000
_cell.length_c   1.000
_cell.angle_alpha   90.00
_cell.angle_beta   90.00
_cell.angle_gamma   90.00
#
_symmetry.space_group_name_H-M   'P 1'
#
loop_
_entity.id
_entity.type
_entity.pdbx_description
1 polymer ?
#
loop_
_entity_poly.entity_id
_entity_poly.type
_entity_poly.pdbx_seq_one_letter_code
_entity_poly.pdbx_strand_id
1 'polypeptide(L)'
;MTRRKRRNHSAEFKVKVALAAIKGDHTLAELSTQFDLHQNQIIDWKNQLLEQSVNIFSRPTAQQEPEIDLKALHAKIGHQALQIDFLEGALRKIGQLSGKK
;
A
#
# COMPACT_ATOMS: atom_id res chain seq x y z
N MET A 1 23.49 -1.46 -23.46
CA MET A 1 22.14 -1.03 -23.91
C MET A 1 21.38 -0.48 -22.72
N THR A 2 21.00 0.80 -22.74
CA THR A 2 20.20 1.43 -21.68
C THR A 2 18.77 0.89 -21.75
N ARG A 3 18.28 0.24 -20.68
CA ARG A 3 16.90 -0.28 -20.63
C ARG A 3 15.92 0.89 -20.75
N ARG A 4 15.06 0.86 -21.76
CA ARG A 4 14.00 1.85 -21.96
C ARG A 4 13.07 1.83 -20.74
N LYS A 5 12.87 3.00 -20.12
CA LYS A 5 12.01 3.15 -18.93
C LYS A 5 10.60 2.66 -19.26
N ARG A 6 10.08 1.71 -18.48
CA ARG A 6 8.74 1.15 -18.66
C ARG A 6 7.72 2.28 -18.52
N ARG A 7 6.79 2.41 -19.48
CA ARG A 7 5.65 3.33 -19.36
C ARG A 7 4.75 2.82 -18.24
N ASN A 8 4.56 3.65 -17.21
CA ASN A 8 3.62 3.37 -16.13
C ASN A 8 2.32 4.12 -16.41
N HIS A 9 1.19 3.40 -16.36
CA HIS A 9 -0.13 3.97 -16.53
C HIS A 9 -0.84 4.12 -15.17
N SER A 10 -1.59 5.21 -14.99
CA SER A 10 -2.38 5.43 -13.78
C SER A 10 -3.49 4.37 -13.64
N ALA A 11 -3.94 4.14 -12.41
CA ALA A 11 -5.02 3.19 -12.14
C ALA A 11 -6.31 3.58 -12.88
N GLU A 12 -6.67 4.86 -12.86
CA GLU A 12 -7.82 5.41 -13.57
C GLU A 12 -7.75 5.15 -15.08
N PHE A 13 -6.57 5.32 -15.69
CA PHE A 13 -6.38 5.06 -17.11
C PHE A 13 -6.59 3.59 -17.45
N LYS A 14 -6.04 2.67 -16.65
CA LYS A 14 -6.23 1.23 -16.85
C LYS A 14 -7.69 0.83 -16.73
N VAL A 15 -8.42 1.38 -15.76
CA VAL A 15 -9.86 1.14 -15.58
C VAL A 15 -10.65 1.66 -16.78
N LYS A 16 -10.36 2.87 -17.27
CA LYS A 16 -11.03 3.44 -18.46
C LYS A 16 -10.86 2.55 -19.70
N VAL A 17 -9.64 2.08 -19.94
CA VAL A 17 -9.34 1.19 -21.08
C VAL A 17 -10.00 -0.17 -20.91
N ALA A 18 -9.93 -0.76 -19.72
CA ALA A 18 -10.58 -2.04 -19.42
C ALA A 18 -12.10 -1.96 -19.58
N LEU A 19 -12.74 -0.87 -19.10
CA LEU A 19 -14.18 -0.64 -19.29
C LEU A 19 -14.55 -0.50 -20.77
N ALA A 20 -13.78 0.24 -21.56
CA ALA A 20 -14.00 0.34 -23.00
C ALA A 20 -13.91 -1.03 -23.69
N ALA A 21 -12.96 -1.87 -23.27
CA ALA A 21 -12.80 -3.23 -23.76
C ALA A 21 -13.92 -4.19 -23.31
N ILE A 22 -14.52 -3.98 -22.13
CA ILE A 22 -15.69 -4.75 -21.65
C ILE A 22 -16.95 -4.34 -22.40
N LYS A 23 -17.13 -3.04 -22.65
CA LYS A 23 -18.31 -2.50 -23.31
C LYS A 23 -18.48 -3.03 -24.74
N GLY A 24 -17.38 -3.28 -25.44
CA GLY A 24 -17.38 -3.95 -26.74
C GLY A 24 -17.77 -3.07 -27.94
N ASP A 25 -17.94 -1.76 -27.74
CA ASP A 25 -18.27 -0.80 -28.81
C ASP A 25 -17.16 -0.68 -29.88
N HIS A 26 -15.92 -0.97 -29.49
CA HIS A 26 -14.73 -0.87 -30.34
C HIS A 26 -13.96 -2.18 -30.35
N THR A 27 -13.36 -2.49 -31.50
CA THR A 27 -12.47 -3.66 -31.61
C THR A 27 -11.20 -3.46 -30.81
N LEU A 28 -10.54 -4.54 -30.38
CA LEU A 28 -9.25 -4.46 -29.68
C LEU A 28 -8.18 -3.74 -30.52
N ALA A 29 -8.27 -3.82 -31.84
CA ALA A 29 -7.39 -3.09 -32.76
C ALA A 29 -7.63 -1.58 -32.72
N GLU A 30 -8.89 -1.15 -32.74
CA GLU A 30 -9.25 0.28 -32.61
C GLU A 30 -8.84 0.85 -31.25
N LEU A 31 -9.09 0.10 -30.17
CA LEU A 31 -8.67 0.49 -28.82
C LEU A 31 -7.14 0.58 -28.70
N SER A 32 -6.42 -0.33 -29.36
CA SER A 32 -4.96 -0.31 -29.43
C SER A 32 -4.45 0.97 -30.07
N THR A 33 -5.08 1.42 -31.16
CA THR A 33 -4.72 2.67 -31.83
C THR A 33 -5.16 3.90 -31.03
N GLN A 34 -6.37 3.89 -30.45
CA GLN A 34 -6.93 5.03 -29.72
C GLN A 34 -6.15 5.34 -28.43
N PHE A 35 -5.71 4.31 -27.72
CA PHE A 35 -5.02 4.46 -26.44
C PHE A 35 -3.50 4.32 -26.54
N ASP A 36 -2.96 4.07 -27.75
CA ASP A 36 -1.53 3.78 -28.00
C ASP A 36 -1.01 2.63 -27.11
N LEU A 37 -1.78 1.54 -27.08
CA LEU A 37 -1.52 0.35 -26.26
C LEU A 37 -1.46 -0.90 -27.10
N HIS A 38 -0.67 -1.88 -26.67
CA HIS A 38 -0.67 -3.20 -27.29
C HIS A 38 -1.93 -4.00 -26.88
N GLN A 39 -2.54 -4.75 -27.81
CA GLN A 39 -3.77 -5.52 -27.56
C GLN A 39 -3.69 -6.42 -26.32
N ASN A 40 -2.57 -7.13 -26.12
CA ASN A 40 -2.36 -7.94 -24.92
C ASN A 40 -2.51 -7.13 -23.61
N GLN A 41 -2.05 -5.88 -23.55
CA GLN A 41 -2.21 -5.06 -22.33
C GLN A 41 -3.68 -4.72 -22.06
N ILE A 42 -4.45 -4.50 -23.12
CA ILE A 42 -5.88 -4.24 -23.03
C ILE A 42 -6.60 -5.49 -22.51
N ILE A 43 -6.24 -6.68 -23.03
CA ILE A 43 -6.78 -7.97 -22.56
C ILE A 43 -6.42 -8.21 -21.09
N ASP A 44 -5.15 -8.00 -20.71
CA ASP A 44 -4.67 -8.16 -19.35
C ASP A 44 -5.46 -7.28 -18.37
N TRP A 45 -5.64 -5.99 -18.70
CA TRP A 45 -6.39 -5.07 -17.84
C TRP A 45 -7.89 -5.36 -17.82
N LYS A 46 -8.46 -5.84 -18.93
CA LYS A 46 -9.85 -6.33 -18.98
C LYS A 46 -10.06 -7.47 -17.99
N ASN A 47 -9.19 -8.47 -18.03
CA ASN A 47 -9.26 -9.64 -17.16
C ASN A 47 -9.03 -9.25 -15.70
N GLN A 48 -8.03 -8.40 -15.43
CA GLN A 48 -7.76 -7.88 -14.10
C GLN A 48 -8.97 -7.16 -13.51
N LEU A 49 -9.66 -6.33 -14.30
CA LEU A 49 -10.86 -5.62 -13.84
C LEU A 49 -12.02 -6.60 -13.55
N LEU A 50 -12.21 -7.62 -14.37
CA LEU A 50 -13.24 -8.64 -14.14
C LEU A 50 -12.97 -9.46 -12.87
N GLU A 51 -11.74 -9.90 -12.65
CA GLU A 51 -11.35 -10.64 -11.44
C GLU A 51 -11.50 -9.79 -10.18
N GLN A 52 -11.05 -8.53 -10.24
CA GLN A 52 -11.16 -7.60 -9.12
C GLN A 52 -12.60 -7.12 -8.89
N SER A 53 -13.47 -7.13 -9.90
CA SER A 53 -14.87 -6.69 -9.77
C SER A 53 -15.64 -7.50 -8.74
N VAL A 54 -15.37 -8.81 -8.66
CA VAL A 54 -15.96 -9.70 -7.65
C VAL A 54 -15.55 -9.26 -6.24
N ASN A 55 -14.32 -8.78 -6.06
CA ASN A 55 -13.82 -8.28 -4.79
C ASN A 55 -14.38 -6.90 -4.39
N ILE A 56 -14.88 -6.11 -5.35
CA ILE A 56 -15.51 -4.82 -5.08
C ILE A 56 -16.92 -5.02 -4.49
N PHE A 57 -17.64 -6.03 -4.99
CA PHE A 57 -18.99 -6.36 -4.52
C PHE A 57 -18.99 -7.40 -3.40
N SER A 58 -17.89 -8.16 -3.22
CA SER A 58 -17.70 -8.89 -1.98
C SER A 58 -17.54 -7.85 -0.88
N ARG A 59 -18.42 -7.94 0.13
CA ARG A 59 -18.22 -7.23 1.39
C ARG A 59 -16.79 -7.57 1.81
N PRO A 60 -15.94 -6.63 2.25
CA PRO A 60 -14.67 -6.99 2.82
C PRO A 60 -15.00 -7.96 3.96
N THR A 61 -14.76 -9.26 3.76
CA THR A 61 -14.41 -10.13 4.88
C THR A 61 -13.25 -9.38 5.45
N ALA A 62 -13.52 -8.69 6.57
CA ALA A 62 -12.71 -7.59 7.09
C ALA A 62 -11.28 -7.82 6.64
N GLN A 63 -10.70 -6.90 5.85
CA GLN A 63 -9.25 -6.82 5.80
C GLN A 63 -8.86 -6.97 7.25
N GLN A 64 -8.31 -8.13 7.60
CA GLN A 64 -7.86 -8.39 8.94
C GLN A 64 -6.72 -7.40 9.03
N GLU A 65 -7.02 -6.18 9.45
CA GLU A 65 -6.06 -5.34 10.13
C GLU A 65 -5.38 -6.33 11.05
N PRO A 66 -4.07 -6.57 10.87
CA PRO A 66 -3.38 -7.61 11.59
C PRO A 66 -3.74 -7.40 13.04
N GLU A 67 -4.39 -8.38 13.68
CA GLU A 67 -5.00 -8.19 14.99
C GLU A 67 -3.97 -7.55 15.90
N ILE A 68 -4.08 -6.23 16.08
CA ILE A 68 -3.03 -5.48 16.73
C ILE A 68 -3.18 -5.88 18.17
N ASP A 69 -2.24 -6.67 18.68
CA ASP A 69 -2.26 -7.07 20.07
C ASP A 69 -2.00 -5.83 20.94
N LEU A 70 -3.10 -5.15 21.28
CA LEU A 70 -3.13 -3.95 22.10
C LEU A 70 -2.48 -4.23 23.47
N LYS A 71 -2.55 -5.46 23.97
CA LYS A 71 -1.93 -5.86 25.23
C LYS A 71 -0.41 -5.88 25.09
N ALA A 72 0.13 -6.46 24.02
CA ALA A 72 1.56 -6.42 23.75
C ALA A 72 2.06 -4.98 23.54
N LEU A 73 1.28 -4.14 22.85
CA LEU A 73 1.63 -2.74 22.63
C LEU A 73 1.64 -1.94 23.95
N HIS A 74 0.61 -2.07 24.78
CA HIS A 74 0.55 -1.41 26.10
C HIS A 74 1.66 -1.90 27.04
N ALA A 75 1.99 -3.20 27.02
CA ALA A 75 3.10 -3.74 27.79
C ALA A 75 4.44 -3.13 27.35
N LYS A 76 4.65 -2.97 26.04
CA LYS A 76 5.87 -2.35 25.49
C LYS A 76 5.96 -0.87 25.86
N ILE A 77 4.86 -0.13 25.79
CA ILE A 77 4.79 1.27 26.23
C ILE A 77 5.13 1.39 27.72
N GLY A 78 4.54 0.55 28.58
CA GLY A 78 4.85 0.54 30.02
C GLY A 78 6.30 0.19 30.32
N HIS A 79 6.86 -0.80 29.63
CA HIS A 79 8.27 -1.17 29.76
C HIS A 79 9.20 -0.01 29.35
N GLN A 80 8.92 0.65 28.23
CA GLN A 80 9.69 1.79 27.77
C GLN A 80 9.59 2.98 28.74
N ALA A 81 8.40 3.25 29.29
CA ALA A 81 8.22 4.30 30.30
C ALA A 81 9.09 4.04 31.55
N LEU A 82 9.08 2.81 32.07
CA LEU A 82 9.93 2.44 33.20
C LEU A 82 11.43 2.56 32.90
N GLN A 83 11.86 2.19 31.69
CA GLN A 83 13.26 2.35 31.27
C GLN A 83 13.64 3.84 31.20
N ILE A 84 12.77 4.69 30.68
CA ILE A 84 12.98 6.14 30.62
C ILE A 84 13.09 6.70 32.04
N ASP A 85 12.14 6.41 32.92
CA ASP A 85 12.15 6.87 34.31
C ASP A 85 13.42 6.42 35.06
N PHE A 86 13.85 5.18 34.84
CA PHE A 86 15.08 4.65 35.41
C PHE A 86 16.32 5.42 34.90
N LEU A 87 16.41 5.64 33.58
CA LEU A 87 17.53 6.37 32.97
C LEU A 87 17.55 7.83 33.44
N GLU A 88 16.40 8.50 33.52
CA GLU A 88 16.29 9.85 34.07
C GLU A 88 16.75 9.90 35.54
N GLY A 89 16.31 8.96 36.37
CA GLY A 89 16.75 8.85 37.76
C GLY A 89 18.26 8.63 37.89
N ALA A 90 18.83 7.75 37.07
CA ALA A 90 20.27 7.49 37.04
C ALA A 90 21.05 8.74 36.60
N LEU A 91 20.60 9.42 35.54
CA LEU A 91 21.22 10.66 35.06
C LEU A 91 21.15 11.78 36.10
N ARG A 92 20.02 11.96 36.79
CA ARG A 92 19.90 12.93 37.90
C ARG A 92 20.88 12.62 39.02
N LYS A 93 21.01 11.34 39.40
CA LYS A 93 21.97 10.91 40.44
C LYS A 93 23.41 11.20 40.02
N ILE A 94 23.77 10.94 38.77
CA ILE A 94 25.10 11.24 38.22
C ILE A 94 25.33 12.76 38.14
N GLY A 95 24.34 13.55 37.71
CA GLY A 95 24.42 15.01 37.66
C GLY A 95 24.62 15.64 39.04
N GLN A 96 23.94 15.11 40.08
CA GLN A 96 24.13 15.53 41.47
C GLN A 96 25.51 15.16 42.03
N LEU A 97 26.12 14.07 41.55
CA LEU A 97 27.48 13.67 41.92
C LEU A 97 28.54 14.50 41.18
N SER A 98 28.26 14.93 39.94
CA SER A 98 29.15 15.78 39.12
C SER A 98 29.18 17.25 39.58
N GLY A 99 28.08 17.76 40.13
CA GLY A 99 27.97 19.13 40.66
C GLY A 99 28.63 19.37 42.02
N LYS A 100 29.29 18.36 42.61
CA LYS A 100 30.14 18.50 43.80
C LYS A 100 31.59 18.65 43.35
N LYS A 101 31.95 19.85 42.90
CA LYS A 101 33.33 20.36 42.83
C LYS A 101 33.37 21.72 43.49
#